data_AF-A0A2S6S5I0-F1
#
_entry.id   AF-A0A2S6S5I0-F1
#
_cell.length_a   1.000
_cell.length_b   1.000
_cell.length_c   1.000
_cell.angle_alpha   90.00
_cell.angle_beta   90.00
_cell.angle_gamma   90.00
#
_symmetry.space_group_name_H-M   'P 1'
#
loop_
_entity.id
_entity.type
_entity.pdbx_description
1 polymer ?
#
loop_
_entity_poly.entity_id
_entity_poly.type
_entity_poly.pdbx_seq_one_letter_code
_entity_poly.pdbx_strand_id
1 'polypeptide(L)'
;MSVEKTINLLPKKDDNQICRMFINAIDIISNNKPQKEDAMKMLNAIQSEWKKRSELFLVGKYKATSPKLGMLGFLGYHVGHQGEPTKRRRFLIDWIMTNELPLVQSPSYTLEWKNPNSLGRYKKFHRVLQSLITSNEKRKDNEYRDFDKAIMEWKDDLDYLENKWKIIVK
;
A
#
# COMPACT_ATOMS: atom_id res chain seq x y z
N MET A 1 -4.14 2.09 26.51
CA MET A 1 -3.96 0.65 26.20
C MET A 1 -2.57 0.50 25.60
N SER A 2 -1.71 -0.40 26.09
CA SER A 2 -0.34 -0.49 25.55
C SER A 2 -0.33 -1.10 24.14
N VAL A 3 0.69 -0.78 23.36
CA VAL A 3 0.84 -1.29 21.99
C VAL A 3 0.91 -2.81 21.96
N GLU A 4 1.52 -3.44 22.97
CA GLU A 4 1.66 -4.89 23.11
C GLU A 4 0.29 -5.57 23.25
N LYS A 5 -0.62 -5.00 24.05
CA LYS A 5 -2.00 -5.52 24.16
C LYS A 5 -2.72 -5.45 22.82
N THR A 6 -2.45 -4.41 22.03
CA THR A 6 -3.08 -4.22 20.72
C THR A 6 -2.50 -5.17 19.67
N ILE A 7 -1.20 -5.41 19.69
CA ILE A 7 -0.49 -6.37 18.84
C ILE A 7 -1.03 -7.79 19.06
N ASN A 8 -1.26 -8.20 20.31
CA ASN A 8 -1.79 -9.52 20.64
C ASN A 8 -3.21 -9.78 20.08
N LEU A 9 -3.91 -8.73 19.64
CA LEU A 9 -5.22 -8.85 19.00
C LEU A 9 -5.16 -9.01 17.48
N LEU A 10 -4.00 -8.84 16.83
CA LEU A 10 -3.85 -8.94 15.37
C LEU A 10 -4.43 -10.25 14.79
N PRO A 11 -4.14 -11.45 15.36
CA PRO A 11 -4.69 -12.70 14.81
C PRO A 11 -6.21 -12.79 14.85
N LYS A 12 -6.86 -11.99 15.70
CA LYS A 12 -8.33 -11.95 15.85
C LYS A 12 -8.99 -10.90 14.97
N LYS A 13 -8.20 -10.09 14.25
CA LYS A 13 -8.69 -8.99 13.41
C LYS A 13 -8.79 -9.42 11.95
N ASP A 14 -9.79 -8.93 11.24
CA ASP A 14 -9.89 -9.10 9.79
C ASP A 14 -8.87 -8.23 9.04
N ASP A 15 -8.70 -8.46 7.73
CA ASP A 15 -7.68 -7.76 6.94
C ASP A 15 -7.92 -6.25 6.87
N ASN A 16 -9.18 -5.82 6.84
CA ASN A 16 -9.55 -4.39 6.82
C ASN A 16 -9.22 -3.71 8.15
N GLN A 17 -9.44 -4.40 9.28
CA GLN A 17 -9.09 -3.93 10.61
C GLN A 17 -7.57 -3.79 10.77
N ILE A 18 -6.80 -4.79 10.33
CA ILE A 18 -5.33 -4.71 10.33
C ILE A 18 -4.86 -3.58 9.43
N CYS A 19 -5.46 -3.41 8.26
CA CYS A 19 -5.09 -2.34 7.35
C CYS A 19 -5.38 -0.94 7.93
N ARG A 20 -6.50 -0.75 8.64
CA ARG A 20 -6.75 0.50 9.38
C ARG A 20 -5.68 0.76 10.44
N MET A 21 -5.25 -0.27 11.15
CA MET A 21 -4.16 -0.15 12.13
C MET A 21 -2.83 0.22 11.46
N PHE A 22 -2.56 -0.35 10.29
CA PHE A 22 -1.43 0.02 9.45
C PHE A 22 -1.47 1.50 9.08
N ILE A 23 -2.57 1.98 8.49
CA ILE A 23 -2.72 3.39 8.05
C ILE A 23 -2.49 4.35 9.23
N ASN A 24 -3.01 4.03 10.41
CA ASN A 24 -2.81 4.81 11.63
C ASN A 24 -1.33 4.83 12.07
N ALA A 25 -0.64 3.69 12.01
CA ALA A 25 0.78 3.62 12.34
C ALA A 25 1.63 4.43 11.35
N ILE A 26 1.32 4.37 10.05
CA ILE A 26 1.98 5.20 9.03
C ILE A 26 1.74 6.67 9.30
N ASP A 27 0.52 7.08 9.67
CA ASP A 27 0.19 8.46 10.03
C ASP A 27 1.01 8.98 11.21
N ILE A 28 1.14 8.18 12.28
CA ILE A 28 1.97 8.50 13.44
C ILE A 28 3.43 8.73 13.01
N ILE A 29 3.97 7.86 12.16
CA ILE A 29 5.37 7.94 11.70
C ILE A 29 5.57 9.11 10.73
N SER A 30 4.71 9.27 9.72
CA SER A 30 4.87 10.30 8.70
C SER A 30 4.77 11.71 9.25
N ASN A 31 3.94 11.88 10.29
CA ASN A 31 3.70 13.14 10.99
C ASN A 31 4.55 13.30 12.27
N ASN A 32 5.54 12.43 12.48
CA ASN A 32 6.49 12.48 13.60
C ASN A 32 5.80 12.66 14.98
N LYS A 33 4.69 11.95 15.19
CA LYS A 33 3.93 12.01 16.45
C LYS A 33 4.71 11.31 17.57
N PRO A 34 4.47 11.66 18.86
CA PRO A 34 5.24 11.11 19.99
C PRO A 34 5.24 9.58 20.08
N GLN A 35 4.19 8.92 19.58
CA GLN A 35 4.02 7.46 19.62
C GLN A 35 4.77 6.71 18.50
N LYS A 36 5.75 7.35 17.84
CA LYS A 36 6.48 6.76 16.70
C LYS A 36 7.08 5.39 16.98
N GLU A 37 7.61 5.17 18.17
CA GLU A 37 8.24 3.89 18.56
C GLU A 37 7.19 2.77 18.64
N ASP A 38 6.05 3.06 19.25
CA ASP A 38 4.92 2.13 19.29
C ASP A 38 4.34 1.87 17.90
N ALA A 39 4.25 2.90 17.05
CA ALA A 39 3.83 2.72 15.66
C ALA A 39 4.81 1.83 14.87
N MET A 40 6.13 1.96 15.09
CA MET A 40 7.12 1.07 14.48
C MET A 40 6.97 -0.37 14.95
N LYS A 41 6.77 -0.60 16.26
CA LYS A 41 6.46 -1.94 16.79
C LYS A 41 5.19 -2.53 16.16
N MET A 42 4.14 -1.71 16.02
CA MET A 42 2.89 -2.11 15.38
C MET A 42 3.10 -2.50 13.92
N LEU A 43 3.86 -1.72 13.13
CA LEU A 43 4.15 -2.05 11.74
C LEU A 43 4.89 -3.39 11.61
N ASN A 44 5.91 -3.64 12.43
CA ASN A 44 6.66 -4.90 12.41
C ASN A 44 5.76 -6.10 12.75
N ALA A 45 4.84 -5.93 13.71
CA ALA A 45 3.88 -6.97 14.06
C ALA A 45 2.87 -7.22 12.93
N ILE A 46 2.38 -6.16 12.28
CA ILE A 46 1.48 -6.25 11.12
C ILE A 46 2.16 -6.98 9.96
N GLN A 47 3.43 -6.68 9.67
CA GLN A 47 4.19 -7.38 8.63
C GLN A 47 4.32 -8.88 8.91
N SER A 48 4.62 -9.23 10.16
CA SER A 48 4.72 -10.63 10.59
C SER A 48 3.38 -11.35 10.41
N GLU A 49 2.27 -10.68 10.75
CA GLU A 49 0.93 -11.23 10.57
C GLU A 49 0.53 -11.36 9.09
N TRP A 50 0.86 -10.37 8.24
CA TRP A 50 0.61 -10.46 6.80
C TRP A 50 1.41 -11.58 6.13
N LYS A 51 2.68 -11.75 6.50
CA LYS A 51 3.49 -12.87 6.03
C LYS A 51 2.85 -14.21 6.40
N LYS A 52 2.50 -14.38 7.67
CA LYS A 52 1.81 -15.58 8.16
C LYS A 52 0.51 -15.86 7.41
N ARG A 53 -0.32 -14.82 7.18
CA ARG A 53 -1.57 -14.96 6.42
C ARG A 53 -1.32 -15.37 4.98
N SER A 54 -0.32 -14.78 4.33
CA SER A 54 0.10 -15.16 2.98
C SER A 54 0.50 -16.63 2.89
N GLU A 55 1.32 -17.11 3.83
CA GLU A 55 1.73 -18.51 3.91
C GLU A 55 0.54 -19.46 4.13
N LEU A 56 -0.36 -19.13 5.07
CA LEU A 56 -1.57 -19.92 5.32
C LEU A 56 -2.52 -19.92 4.12
N PHE A 57 -2.58 -18.81 3.40
CA PHE A 57 -3.43 -18.64 2.24
C PHE A 57 -2.95 -19.48 1.05
N LEU A 58 -1.63 -19.58 0.83
CA LEU A 58 -1.04 -20.44 -0.19
C LEU A 58 -1.36 -21.92 0.01
N VAL A 59 -1.52 -22.36 1.26
CA VAL A 59 -1.88 -23.76 1.61
C VAL A 59 -3.39 -23.95 1.82
N GLY A 60 -4.21 -22.97 1.43
CA GLY A 60 -5.68 -23.05 1.53
C GLY A 60 -6.24 -22.99 2.96
N LYS A 61 -5.43 -22.60 3.95
CA LYS A 61 -5.80 -22.51 5.38
C LYS A 61 -6.21 -21.10 5.83
N TYR A 62 -6.29 -20.15 4.90
CA TYR A 62 -6.76 -18.80 5.18
C TYR A 62 -7.67 -18.30 4.06
N LYS A 63 -8.69 -17.53 4.41
CA LYS A 63 -9.59 -16.86 3.46
C LYS A 63 -9.53 -15.37 3.72
N ALA A 64 -9.00 -14.63 2.76
CA ALA A 64 -8.93 -13.18 2.84
C ALA A 64 -10.32 -12.55 2.84
N THR A 65 -10.46 -11.50 3.63
CA THR A 65 -11.56 -10.54 3.47
C THR A 65 -11.27 -9.69 2.25
N SER A 66 -11.95 -9.92 1.12
CA SER A 66 -11.69 -9.18 -0.12
C SER A 66 -12.15 -7.72 -0.01
N PRO A 67 -11.25 -6.72 0.07
CA PRO A 67 -11.64 -5.32 -0.02
C PRO A 67 -12.13 -4.98 -1.43
N LYS A 68 -13.00 -3.97 -1.53
CA LYS A 68 -13.40 -3.38 -2.82
C LYS A 68 -12.26 -2.60 -3.51
N LEU A 69 -11.26 -2.16 -2.74
CA LEU A 69 -10.14 -1.35 -3.23
C LEU A 69 -9.01 -2.22 -3.80
N GLY A 70 -8.21 -1.63 -4.70
CA GLY A 70 -6.91 -2.19 -5.10
C GLY A 70 -5.83 -1.98 -4.03
N MET A 71 -4.65 -2.59 -4.22
CA MET A 71 -3.54 -2.58 -3.25
C MET A 71 -3.17 -1.19 -2.73
N LEU A 72 -3.04 -0.21 -3.63
CA LEU A 72 -2.67 1.18 -3.29
C LEU A 72 -3.70 1.82 -2.35
N GLY A 73 -4.96 1.88 -2.79
CA GLY A 73 -6.04 2.48 -2.00
C GLY A 73 -6.27 1.73 -0.68
N PHE A 74 -6.14 0.40 -0.69
CA PHE A 74 -6.21 -0.41 0.53
C PHE A 74 -5.16 0.06 1.55
N LEU A 75 -3.90 0.21 1.13
CA LEU A 75 -2.81 0.70 1.98
C LEU A 75 -2.85 2.22 2.25
N GLY A 76 -3.90 2.92 1.82
CA GLY A 76 -4.07 4.35 2.08
C GLY A 76 -3.38 5.29 1.09
N TYR A 77 -2.81 4.78 -0.01
CA TYR A 77 -2.27 5.64 -1.06
C TYR A 77 -3.40 6.30 -1.86
N HIS A 78 -3.44 7.63 -1.86
CA HIS A 78 -4.43 8.44 -2.58
C HIS A 78 -3.78 9.72 -3.15
N VAL A 79 -4.30 10.19 -4.28
CA VAL A 79 -3.88 11.42 -4.98
C VAL A 79 -5.10 12.31 -5.24
N GLY A 80 -4.89 13.52 -5.75
CA GLY A 80 -5.94 14.46 -6.13
C GLY A 80 -6.25 15.47 -5.03
N HIS A 81 -7.42 16.09 -5.09
CA HIS A 81 -7.77 17.19 -4.18
C HIS A 81 -7.85 16.76 -2.71
N GLN A 82 -8.28 15.52 -2.45
CA GLN A 82 -8.27 14.88 -1.13
C GLN A 82 -7.14 13.84 -1.01
N GLY A 83 -6.09 14.00 -1.82
CA GLY A 83 -4.94 13.10 -1.85
C GLY A 83 -3.99 13.30 -0.68
N GLU A 84 -3.15 12.29 -0.45
CA GLU A 84 -2.12 12.34 0.59
C GLU A 84 -0.95 13.23 0.16
N PRO A 85 -0.25 13.93 1.08
CA PRO A 85 0.93 14.73 0.73
C PRO A 85 2.05 13.89 0.10
N THR A 86 2.85 14.49 -0.80
CA THR A 86 3.95 13.82 -1.52
C THR A 86 4.88 13.01 -0.61
N LYS A 87 5.24 13.53 0.57
CA LYS A 87 6.09 12.83 1.54
C LYS A 87 5.47 11.49 1.99
N ARG A 88 4.17 11.48 2.25
CA ARG A 88 3.44 10.27 2.68
C ARG A 88 3.23 9.30 1.52
N ARG A 89 2.92 9.80 0.32
CA ARG A 89 2.83 8.97 -0.89
C ARG A 89 4.15 8.26 -1.19
N ARG A 90 5.28 8.98 -1.19
CA ARG A 90 6.61 8.39 -1.42
C ARG A 90 7.03 7.43 -0.31
N PHE A 91 6.68 7.70 0.94
CA PHE A 91 6.85 6.74 2.03
C PHE A 91 6.08 5.43 1.74
N LEU A 92 4.81 5.52 1.32
CA LEU A 92 4.03 4.35 0.97
C LEU A 92 4.60 3.62 -0.26
N ILE A 93 5.13 4.35 -1.25
CA ILE A 93 5.79 3.75 -2.42
C ILE A 93 6.98 2.89 -1.96
N ASP A 94 7.87 3.45 -1.16
CA ASP A 94 9.02 2.72 -0.60
C ASP A 94 8.57 1.53 0.25
N TRP A 95 7.55 1.73 1.07
CA TRP A 95 7.03 0.69 1.95
C TRP A 95 6.46 -0.48 1.13
N ILE A 96 5.69 -0.19 0.08
CA ILE A 96 5.12 -1.19 -0.84
C ILE A 96 6.24 -1.93 -1.59
N MET A 97 7.33 -1.26 -1.94
CA MET A 97 8.46 -1.91 -2.62
C MET A 97 9.22 -2.86 -1.70
N THR A 98 9.35 -2.53 -0.42
CA THR A 98 10.28 -3.20 0.52
C THR A 98 9.64 -4.26 1.42
N ASN A 99 8.31 -4.27 1.57
CA ASN A 99 7.65 -5.06 2.61
C ASN A 99 6.61 -6.05 2.08
N GLU A 100 6.22 -6.95 2.98
CA GLU A 100 5.12 -7.88 2.79
C GLU A 100 3.80 -7.15 2.61
N LEU A 101 3.01 -7.55 1.61
CA LEU A 101 1.74 -6.89 1.31
C LEU A 101 0.57 -7.66 1.92
N PRO A 102 -0.52 -6.96 2.27
CA PRO A 102 -1.76 -7.62 2.64
C PRO A 102 -2.33 -8.46 1.50
N LEU A 103 -3.17 -9.43 1.89
CA LEU A 103 -4.07 -10.10 0.96
C LEU A 103 -5.16 -9.09 0.53
N VAL A 104 -5.29 -8.88 -0.77
CA VAL A 104 -6.19 -7.88 -1.36
C VAL A 104 -6.91 -8.54 -2.52
N GLN A 105 -8.23 -8.34 -2.60
CA GLN A 105 -9.11 -8.96 -3.59
C GLN A 105 -8.99 -10.49 -3.62
N SER A 106 -8.35 -11.05 -4.65
CA SER A 106 -8.26 -12.48 -4.92
C SER A 106 -6.83 -13.00 -4.76
N PRO A 107 -6.64 -14.32 -4.61
CA PRO A 107 -5.31 -14.91 -4.56
C PRO A 107 -4.42 -14.53 -5.72
N SER A 108 -4.98 -14.62 -6.94
CA SER A 108 -4.27 -14.28 -8.17
C SER A 108 -3.85 -12.82 -8.17
N TYR A 109 -4.73 -11.91 -7.72
CA TYR A 109 -4.42 -10.48 -7.67
C TYR A 109 -3.25 -10.17 -6.74
N THR A 110 -3.23 -10.71 -5.51
CA THR A 110 -2.11 -10.47 -4.60
C THR A 110 -0.80 -11.05 -5.15
N LEU A 111 -0.82 -12.24 -5.76
CA LEU A 111 0.37 -12.87 -6.33
C LEU A 111 1.00 -12.09 -7.49
N GLU A 112 0.22 -11.25 -8.19
CA GLU A 112 0.77 -10.35 -9.21
C GLU A 112 1.78 -9.35 -8.64
N TRP A 113 1.72 -9.04 -7.34
CA TRP A 113 2.63 -8.10 -6.69
C TRP A 113 4.01 -8.70 -6.42
N LYS A 114 4.18 -10.03 -6.50
CA LYS A 114 5.49 -10.70 -6.32
C LYS A 114 6.17 -10.37 -4.98
N ASN A 115 7.41 -10.78 -4.80
CA ASN A 115 8.13 -10.64 -3.53
C ASN A 115 8.66 -9.22 -3.32
N PRO A 116 8.89 -8.79 -2.06
CA PRO A 116 9.55 -7.53 -1.76
C PRO A 116 10.90 -7.39 -2.48
N ASN A 117 11.28 -6.15 -2.82
CA ASN A 117 12.54 -5.79 -3.48
C ASN A 117 12.81 -6.50 -4.82
N SER A 118 11.77 -7.05 -5.46
CA SER A 118 11.93 -7.77 -6.73
C SER A 118 11.62 -6.90 -7.95
N LEU A 119 12.25 -7.23 -9.08
CA LEU A 119 11.88 -6.66 -10.38
C LEU A 119 10.39 -6.86 -10.71
N GLY A 120 9.81 -7.97 -10.25
CA GLY A 120 8.38 -8.26 -10.40
C GLY A 120 7.50 -7.26 -9.66
N ARG A 121 7.84 -6.93 -8.41
CA ARG A 121 7.15 -5.92 -7.59
C ARG A 121 7.22 -4.55 -8.25
N TYR A 122 8.40 -4.16 -8.70
CA TYR A 122 8.61 -2.92 -9.44
C TYR A 122 7.73 -2.86 -10.70
N LYS A 123 7.80 -3.87 -11.57
CA LYS A 123 7.02 -3.92 -12.82
C LYS A 123 5.51 -3.87 -12.56
N LYS A 124 5.01 -4.56 -11.52
CA LYS A 124 3.59 -4.50 -11.14
C LYS A 124 3.19 -3.09 -10.70
N PHE A 125 3.97 -2.48 -9.82
CA PHE A 125 3.65 -1.14 -9.30
C PHE A 125 3.71 -0.10 -10.42
N HIS A 126 4.78 -0.11 -11.23
CA HIS A 126 4.94 0.74 -12.41
C HIS A 126 3.72 0.65 -13.34
N ARG A 127 3.31 -0.56 -13.72
CA ARG A 127 2.12 -0.79 -14.55
C ARG A 127 0.84 -0.24 -13.93
N VAL A 128 0.67 -0.35 -12.61
CA VAL A 128 -0.51 0.18 -11.91
C VAL A 128 -0.57 1.71 -12.02
N LEU A 129 0.54 2.41 -11.72
CA LEU A 129 0.59 3.87 -11.86
C LEU A 129 0.35 4.31 -13.30
N GLN A 130 1.00 3.64 -14.26
CA GLN A 130 0.85 3.96 -15.69
C GLN A 130 -0.58 3.72 -16.19
N SER A 131 -1.24 2.67 -15.70
CA SER A 131 -2.67 2.43 -15.98
C SER A 131 -3.57 3.52 -15.38
N LEU A 132 -3.29 4.00 -14.16
CA LEU A 132 -4.06 5.08 -13.53
C LEU A 132 -3.92 6.39 -14.31
N ILE A 133 -2.71 6.73 -14.75
CA ILE A 133 -2.44 7.91 -15.58
C ILE A 133 -3.22 7.80 -16.90
N THR A 134 -2.95 6.77 -17.70
CA THR A 134 -3.51 6.64 -19.05
C THR A 134 -5.03 6.47 -19.07
N SER A 135 -5.60 5.81 -18.07
CA SER A 135 -7.07 5.64 -17.99
C SER A 135 -7.77 6.95 -17.70
N ASN A 136 -7.17 7.85 -16.90
CA ASN A 136 -7.78 9.12 -16.56
C ASN A 136 -7.47 10.21 -17.59
N GLU A 137 -6.32 10.18 -18.26
CA GLU A 137 -6.02 11.06 -19.40
C GLU A 137 -6.97 10.86 -20.58
N LYS A 138 -7.56 9.67 -20.73
CA LYS A 138 -8.54 9.34 -21.78
C LYS A 138 -9.96 9.78 -21.45
N ARG A 139 -10.28 10.06 -20.19
CA ARG A 139 -11.64 10.43 -19.72
C ARG A 139 -11.97 11.92 -19.97
N LYS A 140 -11.52 12.48 -21.09
CA LYS A 140 -11.62 13.92 -21.40
C LYS A 140 -13.03 14.43 -21.70
N ASP A 141 -14.04 13.57 -21.63
CA ASP A 141 -15.43 13.94 -21.92
C ASP A 141 -16.07 14.64 -20.70
N ASN A 142 -16.08 15.97 -20.80
CA ASN A 142 -16.98 17.00 -20.27
C ASN A 142 -17.93 16.63 -19.10
N GLU A 143 -17.53 17.03 -17.89
CA GLU A 143 -18.31 17.93 -17.00
C GLU A 143 -17.57 18.23 -15.68
N TYR A 144 -16.55 17.43 -15.32
CA TYR A 144 -15.75 17.66 -14.10
C TYR A 144 -14.25 17.42 -14.37
N ARG A 145 -13.49 18.52 -14.58
CA ARG A 145 -12.01 18.52 -14.69
C ARG A 145 -11.31 18.31 -13.33
N ASP A 146 -11.65 17.22 -12.62
CA ASP A 146 -11.18 16.99 -11.25
C ASP A 146 -10.00 15.99 -11.15
N PHE A 147 -9.46 15.55 -12.29
CA PHE A 147 -8.38 14.55 -12.32
C PHE A 147 -7.00 15.11 -12.67
N ASP A 148 -6.87 16.36 -13.10
CA ASP A 148 -5.58 16.93 -13.54
C ASP A 148 -4.53 16.86 -12.43
N LYS A 149 -4.93 17.20 -11.19
CA LYS A 149 -4.06 17.07 -10.01
C LYS A 149 -3.67 15.61 -9.74
N ALA A 150 -4.62 14.68 -9.81
CA ALA A 150 -4.35 13.26 -9.59
C ALA A 150 -3.38 12.70 -10.64
N ILE A 151 -3.56 13.07 -11.92
CA ILE A 151 -2.68 12.68 -13.03
C ILE A 151 -1.27 13.23 -12.81
N MET A 152 -1.15 14.51 -12.43
CA MET A 152 0.15 15.13 -12.12
C MET A 152 0.86 14.41 -10.98
N GLU A 153 0.15 14.10 -9.89
CA GLU A 153 0.73 13.41 -8.74
C GLU A 153 1.11 11.96 -9.06
N TRP A 154 0.31 11.23 -9.85
CA TRP A 154 0.70 9.90 -10.31
C TRP A 154 1.94 9.93 -11.20
N LYS A 155 2.09 10.95 -12.05
CA LYS A 155 3.30 11.13 -12.88
C LYS A 155 4.54 11.39 -12.02
N ASP A 156 4.44 12.31 -11.06
CA ASP A 156 5.53 12.59 -10.10
C ASP A 156 5.92 11.33 -9.29
N ASP A 157 4.91 10.57 -8.85
CA ASP A 157 5.13 9.33 -8.10
C ASP A 157 5.72 8.21 -8.98
N LEU A 158 5.35 8.15 -10.26
CA LEU A 158 5.95 7.24 -11.24
C LEU A 158 7.42 7.60 -11.50
N ASP A 159 7.73 8.87 -11.70
CA ASP A 159 9.10 9.36 -11.87
C ASP A 159 9.94 9.06 -10.63
N TYR A 160 9.39 9.22 -9.42
CA TYR A 160 10.04 8.83 -8.18
C TYR A 160 10.35 7.32 -8.14
N LEU A 161 9.37 6.49 -8.48
CA LEU A 161 9.54 5.03 -8.54
C LEU A 161 10.63 4.64 -9.55
N GLU A 162 10.65 5.23 -10.74
CA GLU A 162 11.65 4.96 -11.76
C GLU A 162 13.05 5.40 -11.34
N ASN A 163 13.20 6.62 -10.83
CA ASN A 163 14.50 7.17 -10.45
C ASN A 163 15.14 6.41 -9.29
N LYS A 164 14.34 6.01 -8.30
CA LYS A 164 14.85 5.30 -7.11
C LYS A 164 14.93 3.80 -7.31
N TRP A 165 13.84 3.17 -7.74
CA TRP A 165 13.70 1.71 -7.65
C TRP A 165 14.18 0.96 -8.88
N LYS A 166 14.14 1.56 -10.07
CA LYS A 166 14.64 0.93 -11.31
C LYS A 166 16.13 0.57 -11.22
N ILE A 167 16.90 1.32 -10.43
CA ILE A 167 18.33 1.07 -10.23
C ILE A 167 18.55 -0.02 -9.18
N ILE A 168 17.74 -0.05 -8.12
CA ILE A 168 17.86 -0.98 -6.99
C ILE A 168 17.49 -2.41 -7.39
N VAL A 169 16.46 -2.58 -8.23
CA VAL A 169 15.88 -3.89 -8.58
C VAL A 169 16.41 -4.47 -9.89
N LYS A 170 17.45 -3.87 -10.47
CA LYS A 170 18.11 -4.31 -11.69
C LYS A 170 18.88 -5.61 -11.50
#